data_AF-A0A916IZG9-F1
#
_entry.id   AF-A0A916IZG9-F1
#
_cell.length_a   1.000
_cell.length_b   1.000
_cell.length_c   1.000
_cell.angle_alpha   90.00
_cell.angle_beta   90.00
_cell.angle_gamma   90.00
#
_symmetry.space_group_name_H-M   'P 1'
#
loop_
_entity.id
_entity.type
_entity.pdbx_description
1 polymer ?
#
loop_
_entity_poly.entity_id
_entity_poly.type
_entity_poly.pdbx_seq_one_letter_code
_entity_poly.pdbx_strand_id
1 'polypeptide(L)'
;MQLVQHTLPTEVRETAQLYLEGKIDQWYSLEDRAGVAFILNVTDVNQAHEMLEALPLGKSHLMTFSLHPIGPLNPLRQLLNPPSSQ
;
A
#
# COMPACT_ATOMS: atom_id res chain seq x y z
N MET A 1 1.36 24.03 0.54
CA MET A 1 2.62 23.50 1.12
C MET A 1 2.60 23.49 2.66
N GLN A 2 2.24 24.58 3.35
CA GLN A 2 2.17 24.60 4.83
C GLN A 2 1.19 23.56 5.41
N LEU A 3 0.01 23.39 4.82
CA LEU A 3 -0.99 22.44 5.32
C LEU A 3 -0.47 20.98 5.35
N VAL A 4 0.29 20.56 4.32
CA VAL A 4 0.94 19.24 4.29
C VAL A 4 1.94 19.10 5.43
N GLN A 5 2.79 20.11 5.66
CA GLN A 5 3.81 20.07 6.72
C GLN A 5 3.20 19.93 8.13
N HIS A 6 2.04 20.55 8.37
CA HIS A 6 1.32 20.40 9.65
C HIS A 6 0.63 19.05 9.80
N THR A 7 0.19 18.43 8.70
CA THR A 7 -0.52 17.14 8.70
C THR A 7 0.42 15.94 8.74
N LEU A 8 1.64 16.07 8.18
CA LEU A 8 2.61 14.97 8.04
C LEU A 8 2.94 14.22 9.34
N PRO A 9 3.15 14.87 10.51
CA PRO A 9 3.45 14.13 11.73
C PRO A 9 2.33 13.18 12.16
N THR A 10 1.07 13.57 11.95
CA THR A 10 -0.10 12.73 12.22
C THR A 10 -0.23 11.64 11.16
N GLU A 11 -0.04 11.99 9.89
CA GLU A 11 -0.04 11.04 8.77
C GLU A 11 0.92 9.88 9.00
N VAL A 12 2.17 10.19 9.38
CA VAL A 12 3.21 9.19 9.63
C VAL A 12 2.82 8.29 10.80
N ARG A 13 2.23 8.84 11.86
CA ARG A 13 1.79 8.05 13.02
C ARG A 13 0.67 7.09 12.66
N GLU A 14 -0.37 7.56 11.97
CA GLU A 14 -1.51 6.72 11.58
C GLU A 14 -1.08 5.66 10.55
N THR A 15 -0.22 6.01 9.60
CA THR A 15 0.35 5.06 8.64
C THR A 15 1.18 3.98 9.36
N ALA A 16 2.00 4.37 10.34
CA ALA A 16 2.77 3.42 11.14
C ALA A 16 1.86 2.49 11.96
N GLN A 17 0.72 2.97 12.45
CA GLN A 17 -0.27 2.12 13.10
C GLN A 17 -0.84 1.07 12.15
N LEU A 18 -1.19 1.44 10.92
CA LEU A 18 -1.63 0.47 9.89
C LEU A 18 -0.58 -0.60 9.59
N TYR A 19 0.71 -0.24 9.61
CA TYR A 19 1.80 -1.20 9.50
C TYR A 19 1.83 -2.15 10.71
N LEU A 20 1.73 -1.63 11.94
CA LEU A 20 1.72 -2.46 13.16
C LEU A 20 0.49 -3.38 13.24
N GLU A 21 -0.64 -2.97 12.66
CA GLU A 21 -1.86 -3.78 12.53
C GLU A 21 -1.76 -4.84 11.41
N GLY A 22 -0.66 -4.87 10.67
CA GLY A 22 -0.41 -5.82 9.58
C GLY A 22 -1.23 -5.53 8.31
N LYS A 23 -1.72 -4.30 8.15
CA LYS A 23 -2.44 -3.83 6.95
C LYS A 23 -1.49 -3.34 5.86
N ILE A 24 -0.32 -2.84 6.24
CA ILE A 24 0.78 -2.50 5.33
C ILE A 24 1.87 -3.55 5.53
N ASP A 25 2.21 -4.28 4.47
CA ASP A 25 3.29 -5.27 4.47
C ASP A 25 4.63 -4.61 4.14
N GLN A 26 4.64 -3.72 3.14
CA GLN A 26 5.83 -3.00 2.71
C GLN A 26 5.50 -1.55 2.36
N TRP A 27 6.49 -0.68 2.51
CA TRP A 27 6.38 0.75 2.30
C TRP A 27 7.68 1.32 1.72
N TYR A 28 7.54 2.16 0.70
CA TYR A 28 8.67 2.75 -0.01
C TYR A 28 8.38 4.20 -0.32
N SER A 29 9.41 5.05 -0.25
CA SER A 29 9.36 6.36 -0.87
C SER A 29 9.62 6.22 -2.37
N LEU A 30 8.86 6.95 -3.19
CA LEU A 30 9.15 7.04 -4.61
C LEU A 30 10.43 7.86 -4.81
N GLU A 31 11.35 7.36 -5.64
CA GLU A 31 12.65 8.02 -5.85
C GLU A 31 12.55 9.19 -6.84
N ASP A 32 11.63 9.12 -7.79
CA ASP A 32 11.46 10.08 -8.89
C ASP A 32 10.57 11.27 -8.53
N ARG A 33 9.72 11.13 -7.52
CA ARG A 33 8.72 12.14 -7.13
C ARG A 33 8.31 12.02 -5.67
N ALA A 34 7.67 13.08 -5.15
CA ALA A 34 7.05 13.01 -3.84
C ALA A 34 5.89 11.99 -3.86
N GLY A 35 5.93 11.03 -2.95
CA GLY A 35 4.89 10.02 -2.79
C GLY A 35 5.43 8.73 -2.18
N VAL A 36 4.54 7.77 -2.02
CA VAL A 36 4.84 6.47 -1.42
C VAL A 36 4.22 5.35 -2.25
N ALA A 37 4.84 4.18 -2.18
CA ALA A 37 4.27 2.92 -2.64
C ALA A 37 4.07 2.01 -1.44
N PHE A 38 2.85 1.49 -1.29
CA PHE A 38 2.50 0.54 -0.24
C PHE A 38 2.13 -0.81 -0.85
N ILE A 39 2.58 -1.88 -0.22
CA ILE A 39 2.05 -3.23 -0.41
C ILE A 39 1.07 -3.47 0.73
N LEU A 40 -0.21 -3.64 0.39
CA LEU A 40 -1.30 -3.74 1.37
C LEU A 40 -1.75 -5.18 1.55
N ASN A 41 -2.03 -5.54 2.79
CA ASN A 41 -2.63 -6.81 3.19
C ASN A 41 -4.10 -6.57 3.55
N VAL A 42 -4.94 -6.53 2.52
CA VAL A 42 -6.39 -6.27 2.59
C VAL A 42 -7.13 -7.22 1.65
N THR A 43 -8.42 -7.43 1.90
CA THR A 43 -9.21 -8.42 1.15
C THR A 43 -9.57 -7.95 -0.26
N ASP A 44 -9.80 -6.65 -0.44
CA ASP A 44 -10.22 -6.07 -1.72
C ASP A 44 -9.82 -4.60 -1.85
N VAL A 45 -10.00 -4.06 -3.06
CA VAL A 45 -9.61 -2.70 -3.43
C VAL A 45 -10.45 -1.63 -2.72
N ASN A 46 -11.71 -1.89 -2.40
CA ASN A 46 -12.55 -0.90 -1.71
C ASN A 46 -12.07 -0.74 -0.26
N GLN A 47 -11.70 -1.83 0.41
CA GLN A 47 -11.09 -1.75 1.73
C GLN A 47 -9.78 -0.97 1.71
N ALA A 48 -8.92 -1.18 0.70
CA ALA A 48 -7.70 -0.36 0.53
C ALA A 48 -8.05 1.12 0.39
N HIS A 49 -9.01 1.45 -0.47
CA HIS A 49 -9.44 2.82 -0.73
C HIS A 49 -9.95 3.50 0.54
N GLU A 50 -10.92 2.90 1.23
CA GLU A 50 -11.49 3.46 2.46
C GLU A 50 -10.44 3.68 3.55
N MET A 51 -9.53 2.71 3.72
CA MET A 51 -8.45 2.80 4.70
C MET A 51 -7.48 3.95 4.39
N LEU A 52 -7.10 4.10 3.13
CA LEU A 52 -6.16 5.16 2.70
C LEU A 52 -6.82 6.54 2.68
N GLU A 53 -8.09 6.64 2.29
CA GLU A 53 -8.87 7.88 2.37
C GLU A 53 -9.11 8.31 3.83
N ALA A 54 -9.11 7.37 4.78
CA ALA A 54 -9.23 7.68 6.19
C ALA A 54 -7.97 8.34 6.78
N LEU A 55 -6.82 8.27 6.10
CA LEU A 55 -5.59 8.94 6.54
C LEU A 55 -5.74 10.48 6.43
N PRO A 56 -5.03 11.26 7.27
CA PRO A 56 -5.10 12.71 7.27
C PRO A 56 -4.89 13.39 5.90
N LEU A 57 -3.94 12.91 5.09
CA LEU A 57 -3.70 13.44 3.74
C LEU A 57 -4.78 13.00 2.74
N GLY A 58 -5.35 11.80 2.91
CA GLY A 58 -6.50 11.32 2.15
C GLY A 58 -7.75 12.17 2.41
N LYS A 59 -8.14 12.33 3.69
CA LYS A 59 -9.28 13.16 4.11
C LYS A 59 -9.21 14.60 3.59
N SER A 60 -8.01 15.17 3.52
CA SER A 60 -7.78 16.53 3.04
C SER A 60 -7.67 16.65 1.52
N HIS A 61 -7.83 15.54 0.79
CA HIS A 61 -7.69 15.44 -0.67
C HIS A 61 -6.32 15.94 -1.15
N LEU A 62 -5.30 15.85 -0.30
CA LEU A 62 -3.92 16.25 -0.58
C LEU A 62 -3.08 15.10 -1.13
N MET A 63 -3.64 13.90 -1.17
CA MET A 63 -3.02 12.70 -1.67
C MET A 63 -4.03 11.91 -2.50
N THR A 64 -3.55 11.32 -3.60
CA THR A 64 -4.34 10.43 -4.45
C THR A 64 -3.64 9.09 -4.53
N PHE A 65 -4.41 8.01 -4.53
CA PHE A 65 -3.89 6.65 -4.60
C PHE A 65 -4.33 5.97 -5.89
N SER A 66 -3.38 5.33 -6.57
CA SER A 66 -3.68 4.36 -7.63
C SER A 66 -3.62 2.97 -7.02
N LEU A 67 -4.73 2.23 -7.08
CA LEU A 67 -4.85 0.92 -6.46
C LEU A 67 -4.83 -0.17 -7.52
N HIS A 68 -3.87 -1.08 -7.37
CA HIS A 68 -3.71 -2.22 -8.26
C HIS A 68 -3.80 -3.52 -7.45
N PRO A 69 -4.78 -4.41 -7.73
CA PRO A 69 -4.85 -5.69 -7.05
C PRO A 69 -3.63 -6.53 -7.44
N ILE A 70 -2.91 -6.99 -6.43
CA ILE A 70 -1.77 -7.89 -6.58
C ILE A 70 -2.15 -9.28 -6.09
N GLY A 71 -1.60 -10.31 -6.72
CA GLY A 71 -1.84 -11.69 -6.37
C GLY A 71 -0.56 -12.52 -6.52
N PRO A 72 -0.60 -13.79 -6.08
CA PRO A 72 0.54 -14.68 -6.22
C PRO A 72 0.94 -14.80 -7.70
N LEU A 73 2.25 -14.87 -7.95
CA LEU A 73 2.77 -15.07 -9.29
C LEU A 73 2.49 -16.50 -9.76
N ASN A 74 1.34 -16.71 -10.39
CA ASN A 74 0.84 -18.01 -10.81
C ASN A 74 1.86 -18.88 -11.58
N PRO A 75 2.69 -18.34 -12.49
CA PRO A 75 3.72 -19.13 -13.16
C PRO A 75 4.71 -19.83 -12.21
N LEU A 76 4.98 -19.27 -11.01
CA LEU A 76 5.88 -19.93 -10.04
C LEU A 76 5.34 -21.27 -9.54
N ARG A 77 4.01 -21.46 -9.54
CA ARG A 77 3.41 -22.76 -9.17
C ARG A 77 3.83 -23.86 -10.14
N GLN A 78 4.11 -23.51 -11.40
CA GLN A 78 4.55 -24.47 -12.40
C GLN A 78 5.97 -24.99 -12.13
N LEU A 79 6.80 -24.20 -11.44
CA LEU A 79 8.15 -24.61 -11.03
C LEU A 79 8.16 -25.67 -9.92
N LEU A 80 7.05 -25.86 -9.21
CA LEU A 80 6.92 -26.85 -8.15
C LEU A 80 6.56 -28.24 -8.67
N ASN A 81 6.13 -28.36 -9.93
CA ASN A 81 5.86 -29.64 -10.54
C ASN A 81 7.19 -30.23 -11.05
N PRO A 82 7.59 -31.44 -10.61
CA PRO A 82 8.73 -32.10 -11.22
C PRO A 82 8.49 -32.27 -12.73
N PRO A 83 9.53 -32.22 -13.57
CA PRO A 83 9.37 -32.49 -14.99
C PRO A 83 8.71 -33.86 -15.13
N SER A 84 7.61 -33.91 -15.89
CA SER A 84 6.93 -35.16 -16.20
C SER A 84 7.92 -36.10 -16.86
N SER A 85 8.36 -37.13 -16.13
CA SER A 85 9.18 -38.22 -16.67
C SER A 85 8.38 -38.87 -17.80
N GLN A 86 8.86 -38.67 -19.03
CA GLN A 86 8.31 -39.28 -20.24
C GLN A 86 8.96 -40.64 -20.45
#